data_AF-R1CTM5-F1
#
_entry.id   AF-R1CTM5-F1
#
_cell.length_a   1.000
_cell.length_b   1.000
_cell.length_c   1.000
_cell.angle_alpha   90.00
_cell.angle_beta   90.00
_cell.angle_gamma   90.00
#
_symmetry.space_group_name_H-M   'P 1'
#
loop_
_entity.id
_entity.type
_entity.pdbx_description
1 polymer ?
#
loop_
_entity_poly.entity_id
_entity_poly.type
_entity_poly.pdbx_seq_one_letter_code
_entity_poly.pdbx_strand_id
1 'polypeptide(L)'
;MIAAIGVLSGTSHDGVKYRVRRAAARQTWGEALERQWVPAAVRFVLRCGGLPVDAPERSEPGVLCTDVPAVLGRRMGPVRSLMAWLSHAIATFPNAHFIGKADDDVYLHPPAIIRLLESVPVGMRKHAYLGYHNWYHTLYEPGRQFQFTTYSPQRGYSNMAARRTGLAKRCSVPNVTCHGPFPYACGPFFAIGRRLVQALAANEGIRAEMDSLSVLPMPAKEFVVEDVWLGSVLWRHVGSRLPLTLLSVHGWDSLYYDTHGFRVHRQLAIYHNRHKFINRLVVLAHFLELHSCKAPLGWEAANNGGDCCPAGVAAVGGRLSPPSGEPAHPWQAWRLKVLSTRCLQEDGTAVNLGNVSLLRELGVEARLPVPTGLSTETWLKERDSESAVRERFLYAHGRVKA
;
A
#
# COMPACT_ATOMS: atom_id res chain seq x y z
N MET A 1 -19.11 8.65 -6.58
CA MET A 1 -18.29 7.44 -6.35
C MET A 1 -17.20 7.80 -5.34
N ILE A 2 -17.01 7.00 -4.30
CA ILE A 2 -16.01 7.33 -3.25
C ILE A 2 -14.59 7.12 -3.79
N ALA A 3 -14.31 5.93 -4.33
CA ALA A 3 -12.98 5.60 -4.83
C ALA A 3 -13.03 4.67 -6.05
N ALA A 4 -11.93 4.62 -6.79
CA ALA A 4 -11.57 3.55 -7.71
C ALA A 4 -10.27 2.89 -7.20
N ILE A 5 -10.17 1.57 -7.13
CA ILE A 5 -9.02 0.82 -6.60
C ILE A 5 -8.39 -0.03 -7.70
N GLY A 6 -7.09 0.15 -7.91
CA GLY A 6 -6.27 -0.69 -8.77
C GLY A 6 -5.49 -1.68 -7.93
N VAL A 7 -5.75 -2.96 -8.11
CA VAL A 7 -5.03 -4.07 -7.46
C VAL A 7 -3.87 -4.48 -8.36
N LEU A 8 -2.64 -4.11 -8.01
CA LEU A 8 -1.47 -4.48 -8.81
C LEU A 8 -1.22 -5.99 -8.69
N SER A 9 -1.24 -6.69 -9.82
CA SER A 9 -1.11 -8.15 -9.86
C SER A 9 -0.19 -8.63 -10.99
N GLY A 10 0.35 -9.83 -10.84
CA GLY A 10 1.28 -10.43 -11.80
C GLY A 10 0.61 -11.16 -12.98
N THR A 11 1.41 -11.36 -14.03
CA THR A 11 1.09 -12.07 -15.30
C THR A 11 2.04 -13.24 -15.61
N SER A 12 2.78 -13.76 -14.62
CA SER A 12 3.92 -14.70 -14.86
C SER A 12 3.55 -15.98 -15.62
N HIS A 13 4.54 -16.66 -16.23
CA HIS A 13 4.41 -17.99 -16.84
C HIS A 13 3.69 -19.03 -15.95
N ASP A 14 3.83 -18.99 -14.62
CA ASP A 14 3.03 -19.80 -13.67
C ASP A 14 1.73 -19.10 -13.23
N GLY A 15 1.01 -18.46 -14.18
CA GLY A 15 -0.05 -17.45 -13.95
C GLY A 15 -1.14 -17.84 -12.93
N VAL A 16 -1.27 -19.14 -12.68
CA VAL A 16 -2.03 -19.78 -11.60
C VAL A 16 -1.96 -19.03 -10.27
N LYS A 17 -0.79 -18.77 -9.69
CA LYS A 17 -0.70 -18.20 -8.32
C LYS A 17 -1.31 -16.80 -8.21
N TYR A 18 -1.17 -16.00 -9.27
CA TYR A 18 -1.73 -14.65 -9.31
C TYR A 18 -3.24 -14.70 -9.60
N ARG A 19 -3.69 -15.61 -10.47
CA ARG A 19 -5.12 -15.87 -10.69
C ARG A 19 -5.82 -16.30 -9.40
N VAL A 20 -5.20 -17.19 -8.63
CA VAL A 20 -5.67 -17.64 -7.30
C VAL A 20 -5.84 -16.46 -6.34
N ARG A 21 -4.85 -15.56 -6.26
CA ARG A 21 -4.94 -14.35 -5.44
C ARG A 21 -6.05 -13.39 -5.87
N ARG A 22 -6.17 -13.12 -7.17
CA ARG A 22 -7.22 -12.27 -7.70
C ARG A 22 -8.60 -12.85 -7.40
N ALA A 23 -8.77 -14.15 -7.60
CA ALA A 23 -10.00 -14.83 -7.27
C ALA A 23 -10.34 -14.73 -5.77
N ALA A 24 -9.36 -14.96 -4.90
CA ALA A 24 -9.54 -14.79 -3.46
C ALA A 24 -9.93 -13.35 -3.08
N ALA A 25 -9.26 -12.34 -3.67
CA ALA A 25 -9.58 -10.94 -3.45
C ALA A 25 -11.01 -10.61 -3.89
N ARG A 26 -11.45 -11.07 -5.08
CA ARG A 26 -12.84 -10.89 -5.55
C ARG A 26 -13.85 -11.48 -4.56
N GLN A 27 -13.65 -12.75 -4.20
CA GLN A 27 -14.56 -13.52 -3.35
C GLN A 27 -14.64 -12.95 -1.91
N THR A 28 -13.55 -12.42 -1.38
CA THR A 28 -13.49 -11.99 0.03
C THR A 28 -13.78 -10.51 0.24
N TRP A 29 -13.45 -9.63 -0.70
CA TRP A 29 -13.64 -8.19 -0.50
C TRP A 29 -13.93 -7.38 -1.76
N GLY A 30 -13.38 -7.78 -2.92
CA GLY A 30 -13.46 -7.02 -4.17
C GLY A 30 -14.90 -6.83 -4.64
N GLU A 31 -15.66 -7.91 -4.77
CA GLU A 31 -17.05 -7.83 -5.23
C GLU A 31 -17.95 -7.05 -4.25
N ALA A 32 -17.68 -7.18 -2.94
CA ALA A 32 -18.42 -6.45 -1.92
C ALA A 32 -18.19 -4.93 -2.02
N LEU A 33 -16.97 -4.49 -2.38
CA LEU A 33 -16.69 -3.08 -2.67
C LEU A 33 -17.35 -2.63 -3.97
N GLU A 34 -17.32 -3.45 -5.03
CA GLU A 34 -17.95 -3.09 -6.31
C GLU A 34 -19.47 -2.94 -6.21
N ARG A 35 -20.14 -3.79 -5.42
CA ARG A 35 -21.58 -3.66 -5.15
C ARG A 35 -21.93 -2.36 -4.42
N GLN A 36 -21.05 -1.89 -3.53
CA GLN A 36 -21.27 -0.69 -2.73
C GLN A 36 -20.85 0.60 -3.47
N TRP A 37 -19.87 0.51 -4.37
CA TRP A 37 -19.36 1.63 -5.17
C TRP A 37 -19.79 1.49 -6.63
N VAL A 38 -21.04 1.82 -6.90
CA VAL A 38 -21.59 1.77 -8.27
C VAL A 38 -21.04 2.92 -9.14
N PRO A 39 -20.61 2.67 -10.40
CA PRO A 39 -20.31 1.37 -11.02
C PRO A 39 -18.83 0.93 -10.83
N ALA A 40 -18.64 -0.38 -10.58
CA ALA A 40 -17.40 -1.19 -10.57
C ALA A 40 -16.07 -0.41 -10.44
N ALA A 41 -15.69 -0.13 -9.20
CA ALA A 41 -14.50 0.63 -8.83
C ALA A 41 -13.20 -0.20 -8.74
N VAL A 42 -13.24 -1.54 -8.73
CA VAL A 42 -12.05 -2.38 -8.48
C VAL A 42 -11.53 -2.96 -9.80
N ARG A 43 -10.24 -2.77 -10.10
CA ARG A 43 -9.59 -3.38 -11.28
C ARG A 43 -8.30 -4.08 -10.89
N PHE A 44 -8.09 -5.29 -11.38
CA PHE A 44 -6.81 -5.97 -11.27
C PHE A 44 -5.90 -5.52 -12.40
N VAL A 45 -4.82 -4.81 -12.08
CA VAL A 45 -3.95 -4.14 -13.04
C VAL A 45 -2.82 -5.09 -13.42
N LEU A 46 -2.89 -5.60 -14.65
CA LEU A 46 -1.94 -6.56 -15.21
C LEU A 46 -1.07 -5.88 -16.28
N ARG A 47 0.15 -6.39 -16.42
CA ARG A 47 1.09 -5.96 -17.46
C ARG A 47 1.01 -6.93 -18.61
N CYS A 48 0.47 -6.46 -19.72
CA CYS A 48 0.14 -7.30 -20.86
C CYS A 48 0.95 -6.98 -22.11
N GLY A 49 1.79 -5.95 -22.10
CA GLY A 49 2.62 -5.62 -23.26
C GLY A 49 3.45 -6.85 -23.67
N GLY A 50 3.32 -7.25 -24.93
CA GLY A 50 3.98 -8.44 -25.48
C GLY A 50 3.32 -9.80 -25.16
N LEU A 51 2.24 -9.85 -24.40
CA LEU A 51 1.45 -11.09 -24.25
C LEU A 51 0.63 -11.36 -25.52
N PRO A 52 0.42 -12.64 -25.91
CA PRO A 52 -0.53 -13.01 -26.97
C PRO A 52 -1.92 -12.39 -26.74
N VAL A 53 -2.64 -12.10 -27.83
CA VAL A 53 -3.98 -11.46 -27.78
C VAL A 53 -5.01 -12.38 -27.12
N ASP A 54 -4.84 -13.69 -27.29
CA ASP A 54 -5.65 -14.76 -26.72
C ASP A 54 -5.20 -15.22 -25.33
N ALA A 55 -4.22 -14.55 -24.72
CA ALA A 55 -3.78 -14.89 -23.38
C ALA A 55 -4.95 -14.77 -22.37
N PRO A 56 -5.23 -15.83 -21.59
CA PRO A 56 -6.42 -15.90 -20.74
C PRO A 56 -6.47 -14.80 -19.67
N GLU A 57 -5.33 -14.24 -19.29
CA GLU A 57 -5.24 -13.09 -18.39
C GLU A 57 -5.93 -11.84 -18.94
N ARG A 58 -5.98 -11.68 -20.27
CA ARG A 58 -6.55 -10.49 -20.92
C ARG A 58 -8.08 -10.44 -20.85
N SER A 59 -8.72 -11.61 -20.80
CA SER A 59 -10.18 -11.76 -20.81
C SER A 59 -10.79 -12.00 -19.41
N GLU A 60 -9.95 -12.05 -18.37
CA GLU A 60 -10.40 -12.31 -17.01
C GLU A 60 -11.28 -11.14 -16.47
N PRO A 61 -12.45 -11.41 -15.88
CA PRO A 61 -13.34 -10.36 -15.39
C PRO A 61 -12.68 -9.40 -14.39
N GLY A 62 -12.92 -8.10 -14.56
CA GLY A 62 -12.37 -7.05 -13.71
C GLY A 62 -10.86 -6.82 -13.87
N VAL A 63 -10.21 -7.42 -14.87
CA VAL A 63 -8.81 -7.11 -15.21
C VAL A 63 -8.72 -5.84 -16.06
N LEU A 64 -7.79 -4.96 -15.68
CA LEU A 64 -7.22 -3.93 -16.55
C LEU A 64 -5.88 -4.44 -17.09
N CYS A 65 -5.88 -4.77 -18.37
CA CYS A 65 -4.71 -5.24 -19.07
C CYS A 65 -3.99 -4.03 -19.70
N THR A 66 -2.82 -3.67 -19.15
CA THR A 66 -2.06 -2.48 -19.57
C THR A 66 -1.01 -2.82 -20.63
N ASP A 67 -0.64 -1.84 -21.45
CA ASP A 67 0.43 -1.98 -22.46
C ASP A 67 1.84 -2.05 -21.84
N VAL A 68 1.96 -1.95 -20.51
CA VAL A 68 3.23 -2.13 -19.82
C VAL A 68 3.77 -3.53 -20.12
N PRO A 69 5.03 -3.68 -20.56
CA PRO A 69 5.56 -4.99 -20.95
C PRO A 69 5.52 -6.00 -19.80
N ALA A 70 4.99 -7.19 -20.07
CA ALA A 70 4.88 -8.28 -19.10
C ALA A 70 6.25 -8.74 -18.58
N VAL A 71 7.26 -8.65 -19.44
CA VAL A 71 8.66 -9.01 -19.18
C VAL A 71 9.37 -8.07 -18.21
N LEU A 72 8.80 -6.90 -17.90
CA LEU A 72 9.42 -6.02 -16.92
C LEU A 72 9.53 -6.77 -15.58
N GLY A 73 10.71 -6.74 -14.97
CA GLY A 73 10.93 -7.36 -13.68
C GLY A 73 10.23 -6.60 -12.55
N ARG A 74 10.41 -7.09 -11.32
CA ARG A 74 9.97 -6.41 -10.08
C ARG A 74 10.54 -5.00 -9.90
N ARG A 75 11.60 -4.66 -10.63
CA ARG A 75 12.32 -3.39 -10.48
C ARG A 75 11.57 -2.19 -11.02
N MET A 76 10.93 -2.34 -12.19
CA MET A 76 10.25 -1.25 -12.91
C MET A 76 8.78 -1.53 -13.17
N GLY A 77 8.42 -2.81 -13.13
CA GLY A 77 7.06 -3.26 -13.30
C GLY A 77 6.04 -2.54 -12.43
N PRO A 78 6.19 -2.58 -11.09
CA PRO A 78 5.25 -1.97 -10.17
C PRO A 78 5.07 -0.46 -10.40
N VAL A 79 6.16 0.29 -10.61
CA VAL A 79 6.11 1.74 -10.91
C VAL A 79 5.33 2.03 -12.18
N ARG A 80 5.65 1.33 -13.29
CA ARG A 80 4.96 1.51 -14.57
C ARG A 80 3.49 1.08 -14.48
N SER A 81 3.19 -0.03 -13.81
CA SER A 81 1.82 -0.48 -13.56
C SER A 81 1.01 0.52 -12.74
N LEU A 82 1.62 1.09 -11.69
CA LEU A 82 0.99 2.12 -10.87
C LEU A 82 0.64 3.34 -11.72
N MET A 83 1.58 3.85 -12.53
CA MET A 83 1.32 5.03 -13.35
C MET A 83 0.31 4.76 -14.48
N ALA A 84 0.33 3.56 -15.07
CA ALA A 84 -0.69 3.12 -16.01
C ALA A 84 -2.08 3.09 -15.35
N TRP A 85 -2.18 2.54 -14.14
CA TRP A 85 -3.40 2.54 -13.35
C TRP A 85 -3.89 3.96 -13.04
N LEU A 86 -3.03 4.81 -12.48
CA LEU A 86 -3.39 6.18 -12.12
C LEU A 86 -3.90 6.98 -13.31
N SER A 87 -3.26 6.82 -14.48
CA SER A 87 -3.67 7.49 -15.72
C SER A 87 -5.02 6.98 -16.22
N HIS A 88 -5.19 5.65 -16.26
CA HIS A 88 -6.46 5.01 -16.63
C HIS A 88 -7.60 5.43 -15.70
N ALA A 89 -7.37 5.38 -14.39
CA ALA A 89 -8.40 5.62 -13.40
C ALA A 89 -8.95 7.06 -13.45
N ILE A 90 -8.10 8.05 -13.74
CA ILE A 90 -8.55 9.43 -13.93
C ILE A 90 -9.48 9.59 -15.13
N ALA A 91 -9.20 8.89 -16.23
CA ALA A 91 -10.00 8.92 -17.44
C ALA A 91 -11.31 8.13 -17.28
N THR A 92 -11.23 6.93 -16.72
CA THR A 92 -12.36 5.98 -16.64
C THR A 92 -13.30 6.26 -15.47
N PHE A 93 -12.80 6.79 -14.35
CA PHE A 93 -13.58 7.07 -13.15
C PHE A 93 -13.57 8.58 -12.83
N PRO A 94 -14.21 9.43 -13.68
CA PRO A 94 -14.13 10.88 -13.53
C PRO A 94 -14.70 11.40 -12.20
N ASN A 95 -15.63 10.64 -11.62
CA ASN A 95 -16.36 11.01 -10.40
C ASN A 95 -15.79 10.37 -9.12
N ALA A 96 -14.66 9.65 -9.20
CA ALA A 96 -14.00 9.10 -8.02
C ALA A 96 -13.28 10.21 -7.26
N HIS A 97 -13.55 10.33 -5.95
CA HIS A 97 -12.83 11.28 -5.10
C HIS A 97 -11.40 10.82 -4.81
N PHE A 98 -11.22 9.51 -4.66
CA PHE A 98 -9.94 8.86 -4.42
C PHE A 98 -9.60 7.85 -5.52
N ILE A 99 -8.32 7.77 -5.88
CA ILE A 99 -7.75 6.67 -6.66
C ILE A 99 -6.84 5.88 -5.72
N GLY A 100 -7.22 4.63 -5.44
CA GLY A 100 -6.51 3.71 -4.57
C GLY A 100 -5.59 2.76 -5.32
N LYS A 101 -4.52 2.34 -4.65
CA LYS A 101 -3.72 1.18 -5.01
C LYS A 101 -3.86 0.12 -3.94
N ALA A 102 -3.97 -1.12 -4.36
CA ALA A 102 -3.89 -2.31 -3.53
C ALA A 102 -2.84 -3.28 -4.10
N ASP A 103 -2.23 -4.11 -3.26
CA ASP A 103 -1.49 -5.29 -3.70
C ASP A 103 -2.42 -6.51 -3.83
N ASP A 104 -2.05 -7.50 -4.63
CA ASP A 104 -2.83 -8.74 -4.78
C ASP A 104 -2.78 -9.70 -3.57
N ASP A 105 -2.01 -9.34 -2.54
CA ASP A 105 -1.94 -10.02 -1.24
C ASP A 105 -2.48 -9.14 -0.10
N VAL A 106 -3.43 -8.26 -0.39
CA VAL A 106 -4.19 -7.49 0.61
C VAL A 106 -5.57 -8.09 0.87
N TYR A 107 -6.04 -7.95 2.11
CA TYR A 107 -7.47 -7.96 2.43
C TYR A 107 -7.92 -6.55 2.82
N LEU A 108 -9.02 -6.09 2.21
CA LEU A 108 -9.67 -4.83 2.53
C LEU A 108 -11.04 -5.13 3.14
N HIS A 109 -11.28 -4.76 4.40
CA HIS A 109 -12.59 -4.92 5.00
C HIS A 109 -13.57 -3.89 4.41
N PRO A 110 -14.54 -4.28 3.57
CA PRO A 110 -15.29 -3.32 2.74
C PRO A 110 -16.01 -2.24 3.56
N PRO A 111 -16.80 -2.56 4.60
CA PRO A 111 -17.47 -1.55 5.40
C PRO A 111 -16.50 -0.59 6.10
N ALA A 112 -15.34 -1.06 6.56
CA ALA A 112 -14.37 -0.21 7.22
C ALA A 112 -13.66 0.73 6.24
N ILE A 113 -13.21 0.23 5.09
CA ILE A 113 -12.60 1.07 4.05
C ILE A 113 -13.55 2.16 3.57
N ILE A 114 -14.83 1.85 3.40
CA ILE A 114 -15.84 2.83 3.03
C ILE A 114 -15.93 3.93 4.07
N ARG A 115 -16.13 3.56 5.35
CA ARG A 115 -16.18 4.53 6.46
C ARG A 115 -14.91 5.35 6.56
N LEU A 116 -13.74 4.74 6.37
CA LEU A 116 -12.45 5.42 6.38
C LEU A 116 -12.40 6.52 5.32
N LEU A 117 -12.73 6.21 4.08
CA LEU A 117 -12.68 7.17 2.97
C LEU A 117 -13.78 8.24 3.09
N GLU A 118 -14.96 7.88 3.59
CA GLU A 118 -16.06 8.82 3.85
C GLU A 118 -15.74 9.78 5.00
N SER A 119 -15.00 9.32 6.01
CA SER A 119 -14.61 10.16 7.16
C SER A 119 -13.66 11.30 6.79
N VAL A 120 -12.98 11.22 5.64
CA VAL A 120 -12.09 12.28 5.18
C VAL A 120 -12.92 13.53 4.86
N PRO A 121 -12.63 14.70 5.46
CA PRO A 121 -13.36 15.94 5.21
C PRO A 121 -13.37 16.30 3.72
N VAL A 122 -14.53 16.72 3.20
CA VAL A 122 -14.74 16.97 1.76
C VAL A 122 -13.67 17.91 1.17
N GLY A 123 -13.30 18.97 1.90
CA GLY A 123 -12.28 19.93 1.47
C GLY A 123 -10.87 19.32 1.30
N MET A 124 -10.56 18.24 2.04
CA MET A 124 -9.26 17.57 2.01
C MET A 124 -9.17 16.50 0.93
N ARG A 125 -10.28 15.86 0.56
CA ARG A 125 -10.30 14.66 -0.31
C ARG A 125 -9.51 14.82 -1.62
N LYS A 126 -9.61 15.99 -2.26
CA LYS A 126 -8.91 16.27 -3.53
C LYS A 126 -7.38 16.29 -3.41
N HIS A 127 -6.85 16.63 -2.23
CA HIS A 127 -5.43 16.77 -1.92
C HIS A 127 -4.91 15.69 -0.96
N ALA A 128 -5.73 14.68 -0.69
CA ALA A 128 -5.43 13.62 0.26
C ALA A 128 -4.34 12.69 -0.27
N TYR A 129 -3.38 12.34 0.58
CA TYR A 129 -2.54 11.16 0.40
C TYR A 129 -2.71 10.32 1.65
N LEU A 130 -3.46 9.23 1.52
CA LEU A 130 -3.94 8.39 2.60
C LEU A 130 -3.23 7.05 2.59
N GLY A 131 -2.76 6.61 3.75
CA GLY A 131 -2.15 5.30 3.94
C GLY A 131 -1.26 5.24 5.18
N TYR A 132 -0.52 4.15 5.34
CA TYR A 132 0.48 4.03 6.41
C TYR A 132 1.75 4.78 5.99
N HIS A 133 2.04 5.93 6.60
CA HIS A 133 3.14 6.78 6.15
C HIS A 133 4.46 6.45 6.82
N ASN A 134 5.49 6.26 6.01
CA ASN A 134 6.89 6.21 6.43
C ASN A 134 7.67 7.37 5.78
N TRP A 135 8.93 7.56 6.21
CA TRP A 135 9.76 8.70 5.80
C TRP A 135 11.09 8.24 5.22
N TYR A 136 11.45 8.75 4.04
CA TYR A 136 12.66 8.34 3.32
C TYR A 136 13.40 9.54 2.73
N HIS A 137 14.64 9.29 2.33
CA HIS A 137 15.39 10.15 1.42
C HIS A 137 15.66 9.42 0.11
N THR A 138 15.69 10.19 -0.97
CA THR A 138 16.15 9.75 -2.28
C THR A 138 17.54 10.31 -2.50
N LEU A 139 18.44 9.44 -2.93
CA LEU A 139 19.82 9.77 -3.27
C LEU A 139 20.02 9.51 -4.76
N TYR A 140 20.57 10.51 -5.44
CA TYR A 140 21.09 10.41 -6.80
C TYR A 140 22.60 10.61 -6.72
N GLU A 141 23.37 9.56 -6.94
CA GLU A 141 24.84 9.61 -6.92
C GLU A 141 25.37 9.37 -8.35
N PRO A 142 26.38 10.10 -8.85
CA PRO A 142 26.91 9.87 -10.19
C PRO A 142 27.58 8.49 -10.28
N GLY A 143 27.33 7.76 -11.35
CA GLY A 143 27.85 6.40 -11.54
C GLY A 143 27.21 5.33 -10.63
N ARG A 144 26.33 5.74 -9.71
CA ARG A 144 25.43 4.86 -8.98
C ARG A 144 23.99 5.21 -9.36
N GLN A 145 23.08 4.35 -8.96
CA GLN A 145 21.70 4.47 -9.40
C GLN A 145 20.83 5.07 -8.32
N PHE A 146 19.58 5.26 -8.69
CA PHE A 146 18.53 5.78 -7.85
C PHE A 146 18.39 4.93 -6.59
N GLN A 147 18.76 5.50 -5.44
CA GLN A 147 18.78 4.79 -4.16
C GLN A 147 17.85 5.44 -3.15
N PHE A 148 17.15 4.59 -2.40
CA PHE A 148 16.30 4.98 -1.29
C PHE A 148 16.94 4.61 0.03
N THR A 149 17.04 5.58 0.94
CA THR A 149 17.54 5.33 2.30
C THR A 149 16.45 5.63 3.32
N THR A 150 16.20 4.67 4.21
CA THR A 150 15.22 4.76 5.29
C THR A 150 15.56 5.90 6.25
N TYR A 151 14.54 6.62 6.69
CA TYR A 151 14.63 7.53 7.83
C TYR A 151 13.47 7.21 8.80
N SER A 152 13.76 6.48 9.88
CA SER A 152 12.75 6.23 10.92
C SER A 152 12.79 7.38 11.93
N PRO A 153 11.67 8.04 12.22
CA PRO A 153 11.71 9.26 13.00
C PRO A 153 11.24 9.04 14.47
N GLN A 154 11.10 7.79 14.91
CA GLN A 154 10.80 7.46 16.33
C GLN A 154 11.93 7.98 17.24
N ARG A 155 11.56 8.83 18.21
CA ARG A 155 12.46 9.63 19.06
C ARG A 155 13.57 8.74 19.65
N GLY A 156 14.82 9.12 19.40
CA GLY A 156 16.03 8.38 19.80
C GLY A 156 16.63 7.53 18.67
N TYR A 157 15.80 6.81 17.91
CA TYR A 157 16.27 5.94 16.83
C TYR A 157 16.66 6.71 15.56
N SER A 158 16.17 7.92 15.34
CA SER A 158 16.37 8.70 14.11
C SER A 158 17.77 9.27 13.93
N ASN A 159 18.33 9.90 14.97
CA ASN A 159 19.72 10.36 14.97
C ASN A 159 20.68 9.17 14.94
N MET A 160 20.34 8.06 15.63
CA MET A 160 21.11 6.83 15.56
C MET A 160 21.00 6.14 14.20
N ALA A 161 19.84 6.16 13.53
CA ALA A 161 19.62 5.57 12.21
C ALA A 161 20.26 6.41 11.12
N ALA A 162 20.11 7.75 11.12
CA ALA A 162 20.77 8.64 10.17
C ALA A 162 22.32 8.61 10.32
N ARG A 163 22.83 8.47 11.57
CA ARG A 163 24.26 8.22 11.82
C ARG A 163 24.69 6.81 11.42
N ARG A 164 23.89 5.77 11.72
CA ARG A 164 24.15 4.36 11.33
C ARG A 164 24.09 4.15 9.81
N THR A 165 23.21 4.83 9.09
CA THR A 165 23.10 4.76 7.63
C THR A 165 24.11 5.67 6.93
N GLY A 166 24.80 6.54 7.68
CA GLY A 166 25.73 7.51 7.12
C GLY A 166 25.06 8.54 6.19
N LEU A 167 23.74 8.75 6.30
CA LEU A 167 22.98 9.58 5.36
C LEU A 167 23.52 11.01 5.27
N ALA A 168 23.82 11.65 6.40
CA ALA A 168 24.42 12.99 6.41
C ALA A 168 25.75 13.01 5.64
N LYS A 169 26.61 12.01 5.88
CA LYS A 169 27.87 11.85 5.16
C LYS A 169 27.66 11.65 3.66
N ARG A 170 26.65 10.88 3.26
CA ARG A 170 26.31 10.61 1.85
C ARG A 170 25.74 11.83 1.14
N CYS A 171 24.83 12.57 1.77
CA CYS A 171 24.28 13.81 1.22
C CYS A 171 25.31 14.95 1.15
N SER A 172 26.45 14.83 1.85
CA SER A 172 27.58 15.76 1.75
C SER A 172 28.62 15.38 0.70
N VAL A 173 28.49 14.23 0.01
CA VAL A 173 29.42 13.84 -1.05
C VAL A 173 29.20 14.75 -2.27
N PRO A 174 30.27 15.32 -2.86
CA PRO A 174 30.15 16.12 -4.08
C PRO A 174 29.41 15.36 -5.19
N ASN A 175 28.55 16.08 -5.91
CA ASN A 175 27.71 15.56 -7.00
C ASN A 175 26.61 14.57 -6.58
N VAL A 176 26.42 14.29 -5.28
CA VAL A 176 25.26 13.54 -4.79
C VAL A 176 24.09 14.49 -4.55
N THR A 177 22.96 14.26 -5.23
CA THR A 177 21.72 14.98 -4.95
C THR A 177 20.87 14.22 -3.95
N CYS A 178 20.51 14.88 -2.86
CA CYS A 178 19.77 14.30 -1.75
C CYS A 178 18.42 15.03 -1.59
N HIS A 179 17.34 14.28 -1.74
CA HIS A 179 15.97 14.78 -1.61
C HIS A 179 15.28 14.17 -0.39
N GLY A 180 14.54 14.98 0.35
CA GLY A 180 13.83 14.58 1.57
C GLY A 180 14.27 15.30 2.85
N PRO A 181 13.83 14.82 4.03
CA PRO A 181 12.96 13.65 4.17
C PRO A 181 11.60 13.90 3.53
N PHE A 182 11.03 12.91 2.85
CA PHE A 182 9.68 12.96 2.30
C PHE A 182 8.81 11.82 2.84
N PRO A 183 7.49 12.05 2.98
CA PRO A 183 6.56 11.01 3.36
C PRO A 183 6.19 10.16 2.16
N TYR A 184 5.91 8.88 2.40
CA TYR A 184 5.28 8.00 1.42
C TYR A 184 4.33 7.04 2.12
N ALA A 185 3.20 6.74 1.49
CA ALA A 185 2.24 5.75 1.97
C ALA A 185 2.73 4.35 1.58
N CYS A 186 3.19 3.59 2.57
CA CYS A 186 3.78 2.28 2.40
C CYS A 186 2.77 1.13 2.55
N GLY A 187 3.15 -0.02 2.01
CA GLY A 187 2.49 -1.29 2.21
C GLY A 187 1.33 -1.56 1.24
N PRO A 188 0.48 -2.55 1.55
CA PRO A 188 -0.44 -3.12 0.57
C PRO A 188 -1.63 -2.25 0.14
N PHE A 189 -1.86 -1.09 0.77
CA PHE A 189 -2.93 -0.20 0.36
C PHE A 189 -2.64 1.28 0.64
N PHE A 190 -2.96 2.14 -0.32
CA PHE A 190 -3.04 3.59 -0.15
C PHE A 190 -4.13 4.19 -1.06
N ALA A 191 -4.55 5.41 -0.76
CA ALA A 191 -5.49 6.17 -1.59
C ALA A 191 -5.02 7.61 -1.81
N ILE A 192 -5.18 8.11 -3.03
CA ILE A 192 -4.73 9.44 -3.43
C ILE A 192 -5.93 10.26 -3.92
N GLY A 193 -6.02 11.50 -3.49
CA GLY A 193 -7.01 12.46 -3.95
C GLY A 193 -6.88 12.76 -5.44
N ARG A 194 -8.02 12.89 -6.12
CA ARG A 194 -8.08 13.05 -7.58
C ARG A 194 -7.16 14.14 -8.14
N ARG A 195 -7.04 15.31 -7.48
CA ARG A 195 -6.22 16.42 -7.99
C ARG A 195 -4.73 16.10 -7.98
N LEU A 196 -4.26 15.36 -6.97
CA LEU A 196 -2.87 14.91 -6.94
C LEU A 196 -2.59 13.92 -8.06
N VAL A 197 -3.50 12.98 -8.32
CA VAL A 197 -3.36 12.00 -9.40
C VAL A 197 -3.37 12.67 -10.77
N GLN A 198 -4.24 13.66 -10.98
CA GLN A 198 -4.23 14.48 -12.20
C GLN A 198 -2.88 15.20 -12.38
N ALA A 199 -2.33 15.77 -11.31
CA ALA A 199 -1.04 16.43 -11.36
C ALA A 199 0.10 15.44 -11.66
N LEU A 200 0.07 14.24 -11.07
CA LEU A 200 1.03 13.17 -11.36
C LEU A 200 0.99 12.76 -12.85
N ALA A 201 -0.21 12.48 -13.38
CA ALA A 201 -0.39 12.02 -14.75
C ALA A 201 0.01 13.08 -15.81
N ALA A 202 -0.20 14.36 -15.50
CA ALA A 202 0.12 15.48 -16.38
C ALA A 202 1.58 15.95 -16.29
N ASN A 203 2.36 15.51 -15.29
CA ASN A 203 3.70 16.03 -15.05
C ASN A 203 4.74 15.43 -16.02
N GLU A 204 5.32 16.28 -16.88
CA GLU A 204 6.34 15.87 -17.85
C GLU A 204 7.65 15.41 -17.19
N GLY A 205 8.04 16.02 -16.07
CA GLY A 205 9.24 15.63 -15.32
C GLY A 205 9.14 14.20 -14.77
N ILE A 206 7.95 13.83 -14.25
CA ILE A 206 7.67 12.45 -13.81
C ILE A 206 7.72 11.48 -14.99
N ARG A 207 7.17 11.87 -16.15
CA ARG A 207 7.22 11.04 -17.36
C ARG A 207 8.66 10.80 -17.82
N ALA A 208 9.45 11.88 -17.92
CA ALA A 208 10.86 11.80 -18.28
C ALA A 208 11.67 10.96 -17.28
N GLU A 209 11.39 11.06 -15.98
CA GLU A 209 12.03 10.22 -14.96
C GLU A 209 11.65 8.74 -15.13
N MET A 210 10.40 8.41 -15.40
CA MET A 210 10.02 7.02 -15.67
C MET A 210 10.76 6.47 -16.90
N ASP A 211 10.90 7.27 -17.95
CA ASP A 211 11.57 6.89 -19.19
C ASP A 211 13.07 6.70 -18.98
N SER A 212 13.71 7.56 -18.18
CA SER A 212 15.11 7.36 -17.79
C SER A 212 15.30 6.10 -16.95
N LEU A 213 14.41 5.82 -16.00
CA LEU A 213 14.48 4.59 -15.18
C LEU A 213 14.37 3.31 -16.01
N SER A 214 13.76 3.35 -17.20
CA SER A 214 13.65 2.18 -18.11
C SER A 214 14.97 1.83 -18.81
N VAL A 215 15.89 2.78 -18.95
CA VAL A 215 17.16 2.58 -19.66
C VAL A 215 18.36 2.41 -18.73
N LEU A 216 18.17 2.59 -17.42
CA LEU A 216 19.25 2.44 -16.46
C LEU A 216 19.70 0.97 -16.36
N PRO A 217 20.99 0.66 -16.55
CA PRO A 217 21.52 -0.69 -16.42
C PRO A 217 21.59 -1.11 -14.95
N MET A 218 20.46 -1.50 -14.35
CA MET A 218 20.42 -1.65 -12.89
C MET A 218 21.17 -2.88 -12.35
N PRO A 219 22.11 -2.73 -11.37
CA PRO A 219 22.70 -3.87 -10.67
C PRO A 219 21.62 -4.80 -10.15
N ALA A 220 21.94 -6.08 -10.04
CA ALA A 220 20.93 -7.10 -9.79
C ALA A 220 20.11 -6.89 -8.50
N LYS A 221 20.68 -6.15 -7.54
CA LYS A 221 20.23 -6.00 -6.16
C LYS A 221 19.53 -4.67 -5.85
N GLU A 222 19.55 -3.69 -6.75
CA GLU A 222 18.87 -2.40 -6.56
C GLU A 222 17.50 -2.42 -7.24
N PHE A 223 16.46 -1.95 -6.55
CA PHE A 223 15.10 -1.88 -7.08
C PHE A 223 14.42 -0.59 -6.65
N VAL A 224 13.59 -0.05 -7.55
CA VAL A 224 12.72 1.07 -7.26
C VAL A 224 11.48 0.52 -6.56
N VAL A 225 11.29 0.87 -5.29
CA VAL A 225 10.05 0.55 -4.57
C VAL A 225 9.00 1.56 -5.01
N GLU A 226 7.85 1.10 -5.51
CA GLU A 226 6.90 2.00 -6.19
C GLU A 226 6.22 2.97 -5.24
N ASP A 227 5.99 2.56 -4.00
CA ASP A 227 5.42 3.39 -2.95
C ASP A 227 6.39 4.51 -2.54
N VAL A 228 7.67 4.19 -2.35
CA VAL A 228 8.73 5.17 -2.04
C VAL A 228 8.93 6.12 -3.22
N TRP A 229 8.94 5.60 -4.45
CA TRP A 229 9.03 6.41 -5.66
C TRP A 229 7.85 7.38 -5.77
N LEU A 230 6.62 6.90 -5.57
CA LEU A 230 5.42 7.73 -5.58
C LEU A 230 5.51 8.87 -4.57
N GLY A 231 5.93 8.58 -3.33
CA GLY A 231 6.13 9.62 -2.32
C GLY A 231 7.20 10.65 -2.71
N SER A 232 8.31 10.18 -3.28
CA SER A 232 9.38 11.05 -3.78
C SER A 232 8.91 11.97 -4.89
N VAL A 233 8.17 11.46 -5.88
CA VAL A 233 7.69 12.30 -6.99
C VAL A 233 6.56 13.24 -6.57
N LEU A 234 5.68 12.81 -5.66
CA LEU A 234 4.70 13.70 -5.04
C LEU A 234 5.40 14.85 -4.32
N TRP A 235 6.48 14.56 -3.59
CA TRP A 235 7.29 15.56 -2.90
C TRP A 235 7.95 16.55 -3.87
N ARG A 236 8.72 16.06 -4.85
CA ARG A 236 9.54 16.88 -5.76
C ARG A 236 8.73 17.66 -6.78
N HIS A 237 7.72 17.03 -7.37
CA HIS A 237 7.09 17.53 -8.60
C HIS A 237 5.68 18.07 -8.39
N VAL A 238 5.00 17.67 -7.31
CA VAL A 238 3.59 18.04 -7.06
C VAL A 238 3.45 18.93 -5.83
N GLY A 239 4.14 18.61 -4.73
CA GLY A 239 3.99 19.25 -3.42
C GLY A 239 4.47 20.70 -3.34
N SER A 240 5.17 21.22 -4.36
CA SER A 240 5.48 22.64 -4.51
C SER A 240 4.35 23.44 -5.16
N ARG A 241 3.42 22.78 -5.86
CA ARG A 241 2.37 23.42 -6.67
C ARG A 241 0.97 23.20 -6.12
N LEU A 242 0.75 22.11 -5.39
CA LEU A 242 -0.53 21.76 -4.81
C LEU A 242 -0.40 21.50 -3.31
N PRO A 243 -1.41 21.87 -2.52
CA PRO A 243 -1.52 21.39 -1.14
C PRO A 243 -1.46 19.87 -1.09
N LEU A 244 -0.78 19.34 -0.08
CA LEU A 244 -0.69 17.90 0.20
C LEU A 244 -1.20 17.64 1.61
N THR A 245 -2.28 16.87 1.73
CA THR A 245 -2.89 16.48 3.00
C THR A 245 -2.54 15.02 3.29
N LEU A 246 -1.57 14.80 4.17
CA LEU A 246 -1.14 13.47 4.59
C LEU A 246 -2.13 12.92 5.62
N LEU A 247 -2.73 11.77 5.32
CA LEU A 247 -3.74 11.11 6.15
C LEU A 247 -3.18 9.75 6.60
N SER A 248 -2.60 9.71 7.80
CA SER A 248 -2.06 8.46 8.35
C SER A 248 -3.17 7.59 8.93
N VAL A 249 -3.27 6.36 8.43
CA VAL A 249 -4.18 5.32 8.96
C VAL A 249 -3.51 4.47 10.05
N HIS A 250 -2.26 4.79 10.39
CA HIS A 250 -1.47 4.12 11.42
C HIS A 250 -1.16 5.07 12.58
N GLY A 251 -1.29 4.57 13.80
CA GLY A 251 -0.93 5.14 15.09
C GLY A 251 -0.83 4.02 16.14
N TRP A 252 -0.21 4.29 17.29
CA TRP A 252 -0.01 3.30 18.36
C TRP A 252 -1.33 2.69 18.86
N ASP A 253 -2.43 3.45 18.72
CA ASP A 253 -3.79 3.03 19.08
C ASP A 253 -4.63 2.55 17.89
N SER A 254 -4.09 2.60 16.65
CA SER A 254 -4.89 2.26 15.46
C SER A 254 -4.71 0.80 15.07
N LEU A 255 -5.64 -0.04 15.53
CA LEU A 255 -5.80 -1.44 15.13
C LEU A 255 -6.33 -1.60 13.68
N TYR A 256 -6.24 -0.53 12.87
CA TYR A 256 -6.87 -0.36 11.57
C TYR A 256 -6.06 -0.97 10.43
N TYR A 257 -4.76 -1.18 10.65
CA TYR A 257 -3.79 -1.64 9.65
C TYR A 257 -2.84 -2.67 10.27
N ASP A 258 -2.81 -3.90 9.74
CA ASP A 258 -1.79 -4.91 10.09
C ASP A 258 -0.79 -5.09 8.95
N THR A 259 0.43 -4.59 9.15
CA THR A 259 1.55 -4.71 8.20
C THR A 259 2.20 -6.10 8.19
N HIS A 260 2.01 -6.89 9.24
CA HIS A 260 2.77 -8.12 9.46
C HIS A 260 1.97 -9.39 9.19
N GLY A 261 0.64 -9.32 9.19
CA GLY A 261 -0.21 -10.44 8.78
C GLY A 261 -0.38 -11.50 9.87
N PHE A 262 -0.44 -11.04 11.13
CA PHE A 262 -0.51 -11.90 12.30
C PHE A 262 -1.57 -11.48 13.32
N ARG A 263 -2.06 -10.24 13.25
CA ARG A 263 -2.97 -9.70 14.26
C ARG A 263 -4.26 -9.24 13.61
N VAL A 264 -5.36 -9.84 14.05
CA VAL A 264 -6.68 -9.42 13.65
C VAL A 264 -7.37 -8.76 14.83
N HIS A 265 -7.92 -7.59 14.54
CA HIS A 265 -8.66 -6.79 15.49
C HIS A 265 -10.01 -6.42 14.90
N ARG A 266 -11.00 -6.18 15.76
CA ARG A 266 -12.37 -5.81 15.32
C ARG A 266 -12.42 -4.51 14.52
N GLN A 267 -11.41 -3.67 14.62
CA GLN A 267 -11.31 -2.40 13.91
C GLN A 267 -10.49 -2.50 12.62
N LEU A 268 -9.95 -3.67 12.28
CA LEU A 268 -9.08 -3.86 11.13
C LEU A 268 -9.81 -3.49 9.83
N ALA A 269 -9.15 -2.66 9.02
CA ALA A 269 -9.63 -2.33 7.68
C ALA A 269 -8.69 -2.83 6.59
N ILE A 270 -7.39 -2.84 6.86
CA ILE A 270 -6.35 -3.21 5.90
C ILE A 270 -5.49 -4.29 6.53
N TYR A 271 -5.40 -5.44 5.87
CA TYR A 271 -4.57 -6.55 6.32
C TYR A 271 -3.60 -6.95 5.21
N HIS A 272 -2.31 -6.96 5.53
CA HIS A 272 -1.27 -7.44 4.64
C HIS A 272 -1.10 -8.96 4.79
N ASN A 273 -1.51 -9.73 3.78
CA ASN A 273 -1.24 -11.16 3.73
C ASN A 273 0.17 -11.42 3.20
N ARG A 274 1.18 -10.95 3.94
CA ARG A 274 2.60 -11.02 3.54
C ARG A 274 3.07 -12.42 3.16
N HIS A 275 2.48 -13.44 3.77
CA HIS A 275 2.78 -14.84 3.52
C HIS A 275 1.95 -15.47 2.39
N LYS A 276 0.99 -14.72 1.81
CA LYS A 276 0.16 -15.11 0.67
C LYS A 276 -0.68 -16.35 0.91
N PHE A 277 -1.08 -16.58 2.15
CA PHE A 277 -1.95 -17.68 2.52
C PHE A 277 -3.40 -17.30 2.27
N ILE A 278 -3.98 -17.84 1.21
CA ILE A 278 -5.32 -17.46 0.76
C ILE A 278 -6.39 -17.76 1.81
N ASN A 279 -6.28 -18.89 2.52
CA ASN A 279 -7.19 -19.27 3.61
C ASN A 279 -7.33 -18.17 4.65
N ARG A 280 -6.24 -17.46 4.97
CA ARG A 280 -6.28 -16.37 5.94
C ARG A 280 -7.20 -15.25 5.51
N LEU A 281 -7.31 -14.95 4.21
CA LEU A 281 -8.21 -13.91 3.71
C LEU A 281 -9.67 -14.29 3.93
N VAL A 282 -10.01 -15.56 3.77
CA VAL A 282 -11.38 -16.09 3.94
C VAL A 282 -11.81 -16.04 5.39
N VAL A 283 -10.96 -16.57 6.26
CA VAL A 283 -11.18 -16.59 7.70
C VAL A 283 -11.29 -15.18 8.21
N LEU A 284 -10.40 -14.30 7.75
CA LEU A 284 -10.42 -12.89 8.11
C LEU A 284 -11.72 -12.22 7.66
N ALA A 285 -12.20 -12.51 6.45
CA ALA A 285 -13.45 -11.98 5.94
C ALA A 285 -14.63 -12.39 6.84
N HIS A 286 -14.73 -13.68 7.16
CA HIS A 286 -15.79 -14.19 8.03
C HIS A 286 -15.70 -13.63 9.45
N PHE A 287 -14.50 -13.59 10.03
CA PHE A 287 -14.28 -13.01 11.36
C PHE A 287 -14.73 -11.54 11.41
N LEU A 288 -14.34 -10.72 10.42
CA LEU A 288 -14.70 -9.31 10.41
C LEU A 288 -16.17 -9.07 10.04
N GLU A 289 -16.80 -9.96 9.29
CA GLU A 289 -18.25 -9.93 9.08
C GLU A 289 -19.01 -10.06 10.41
N LEU A 290 -18.59 -11.00 11.27
CA LEU A 290 -19.24 -11.26 12.55
C LEU A 290 -18.85 -10.30 13.67
N HIS A 291 -17.59 -9.86 13.68
CA HIS A 291 -17.00 -9.20 14.86
C HIS A 291 -16.53 -7.77 14.60
N SER A 292 -16.66 -7.23 13.38
CA SER A 292 -16.16 -5.88 13.13
C SER A 292 -16.89 -4.81 13.94
N CYS A 293 -16.10 -3.91 14.51
CA CYS A 293 -16.61 -2.73 15.16
C CYS A 293 -16.98 -1.65 14.14
N LYS A 294 -18.11 -0.97 14.38
CA LYS A 294 -18.62 0.16 13.56
C LYS A 294 -18.40 1.52 14.23
N ALA A 295 -17.30 1.71 14.94
CA ALA A 295 -16.98 2.97 15.60
C ALA A 295 -16.90 4.13 14.58
N PRO A 296 -17.41 5.32 14.93
CA PRO A 296 -17.18 6.52 14.15
C PRO A 296 -15.68 6.83 14.07
N LEU A 297 -15.27 7.35 12.92
CA LEU A 297 -13.90 7.75 12.65
C LEU A 297 -13.81 9.27 12.57
N GLY A 298 -12.69 9.82 13.03
CA GLY A 298 -12.36 11.22 12.93
C GLY A 298 -10.91 11.42 12.51
N TRP A 299 -10.56 12.66 12.23
CA TRP A 299 -9.20 13.07 11.89
C TRP A 299 -8.77 14.16 12.84
N GLU A 300 -7.58 14.00 13.42
CA GLU A 300 -6.97 15.05 14.24
C GLU A 300 -5.66 15.49 13.61
N ALA A 301 -5.43 16.80 13.63
CA ALA A 301 -4.20 17.38 13.12
C ALA A 301 -3.03 16.78 13.90
N ALA A 302 -2.04 16.27 13.19
CA ALA A 302 -0.79 15.84 13.81
C ALA A 302 -0.01 17.09 14.20
N ASN A 303 -0.25 17.60 15.41
CA ASN A 303 0.53 18.72 15.94
C ASN A 303 2.02 18.37 15.92
N ASN A 304 2.83 19.34 15.51
CA ASN A 304 4.30 19.35 15.44
C ASN A 304 4.94 18.64 16.64
N GLY A 305 5.06 17.31 16.62
CA GLY A 305 5.25 16.62 17.90
C GLY A 305 5.07 15.12 17.93
N GLY A 306 3.97 14.62 17.35
CA GLY A 306 3.45 13.28 17.63
C GLY A 306 3.49 12.30 16.45
N ASP A 307 3.59 11.02 16.80
CA ASP A 307 3.50 9.71 16.11
C ASP A 307 3.38 9.58 14.58
N CYS A 308 2.80 10.54 13.86
CA CYS A 308 2.75 10.55 12.39
C CYS A 308 3.78 11.52 11.77
N CYS A 309 4.20 12.52 12.55
CA CYS A 309 5.17 13.57 12.22
C CYS A 309 5.89 13.95 13.53
N PRO A 310 7.04 13.35 13.86
CA PRO A 310 7.71 13.65 15.12
C PRO A 310 8.09 15.12 15.19
N ALA A 311 8.27 15.62 16.41
CA ALA A 311 8.53 17.01 16.79
C ALA A 311 9.59 17.79 15.98
N GLY A 312 10.39 17.13 15.14
CA GLY A 312 11.31 17.77 14.20
C GLY A 312 10.78 17.91 12.77
N VAL A 313 9.80 17.12 12.33
CA VAL A 313 9.36 17.10 10.92
C VAL A 313 8.50 18.29 10.57
N ALA A 314 7.68 18.79 11.49
CA ALA A 314 7.03 20.07 11.30
C ALA A 314 7.96 21.27 11.54
N ALA A 315 9.04 21.07 12.31
CA ALA A 315 10.19 21.97 12.35
C ALA A 315 11.19 21.71 11.20
N VAL A 316 10.88 20.83 10.23
CA VAL A 316 11.62 20.55 8.96
C VAL A 316 10.72 20.82 7.75
N GLY A 317 9.41 20.99 7.94
CA GLY A 317 8.58 21.93 7.19
C GLY A 317 9.07 23.38 7.34
N GLY A 318 9.92 23.64 8.34
CA GLY A 318 11.00 24.61 8.23
C GLY A 318 12.34 23.89 8.05
N ARG A 319 12.80 23.62 6.83
CA ARG A 319 14.26 23.46 6.68
C ARG A 319 14.91 24.69 7.32
N LEU A 320 16.03 24.49 8.02
CA LEU A 320 17.11 25.50 8.04
C LEU A 320 17.19 26.01 6.60
N SER A 321 16.70 27.23 6.37
CA SER A 321 16.32 27.85 5.10
C SER A 321 16.42 26.96 3.84
N PRO A 322 15.35 26.78 3.04
CA PRO A 322 15.54 26.28 1.67
C PRO A 322 16.74 27.02 1.05
N PRO A 323 17.63 26.33 0.29
CA PRO A 323 18.68 27.03 -0.44
C PRO A 323 18.02 28.24 -1.11
N SER A 324 18.55 29.43 -0.79
CA SER A 324 17.88 30.72 -0.99
C SER A 324 17.07 30.75 -2.31
N GLY A 325 15.74 30.71 -2.21
CA GLY A 325 14.83 30.83 -3.36
C GLY A 325 13.69 29.81 -3.50
N GLU A 326 13.65 28.71 -2.73
CA GLU A 326 12.52 27.77 -2.82
C GLU A 326 11.38 28.08 -1.82
N PRO A 327 10.10 28.05 -2.24
CA PRO A 327 8.95 28.33 -1.37
C PRO A 327 8.73 27.24 -0.32
N ALA A 328 8.35 27.63 0.89
CA ALA A 328 7.95 26.71 1.96
C ALA A 328 6.75 25.84 1.51
N HIS A 329 6.83 24.53 1.72
CA HIS A 329 5.83 23.59 1.21
C HIS A 329 4.58 23.52 2.12
N PRO A 330 3.35 23.67 1.59
CA PRO A 330 2.12 23.66 2.38
C PRO A 330 1.60 22.23 2.57
N TRP A 331 2.21 21.45 3.47
CA TRP A 331 1.64 20.16 3.85
C TRP A 331 0.90 20.26 5.17
N GLN A 332 -0.15 19.45 5.28
CA GLN A 332 -0.87 19.24 6.52
C GLN A 332 -0.92 17.75 6.80
N ALA A 333 -0.52 17.35 7.99
CA ALA A 333 -0.56 15.96 8.42
C ALA A 333 -1.69 15.75 9.43
N TRP A 334 -2.41 14.66 9.24
CA TRP A 334 -3.56 14.26 10.04
C TRP A 334 -3.43 12.78 10.37
N ARG A 335 -3.91 12.41 11.55
CA ARG A 335 -3.97 11.01 11.99
C ARG A 335 -5.40 10.57 12.22
N LEU A 336 -5.67 9.32 11.86
CA LEU A 336 -6.95 8.69 12.08
C LEU A 336 -7.20 8.52 13.59
N LYS A 337 -8.40 8.87 14.03
CA LYS A 337 -8.87 8.69 15.40
C LYS A 337 -10.13 7.85 15.40
N VAL A 338 -10.15 6.80 16.23
CA VAL A 338 -11.36 6.03 16.51
C VAL A 338 -12.11 6.74 17.63
N LEU A 339 -13.32 7.23 17.36
CA LEU A 339 -14.05 8.11 18.29
C LEU A 339 -14.87 7.36 19.36
N SER A 340 -14.85 6.02 19.35
CA SER A 340 -15.58 5.20 20.31
C SER A 340 -14.63 4.38 21.16
N THR A 341 -14.65 4.62 22.48
CA THR A 341 -13.92 3.85 23.48
C THR A 341 -14.51 2.45 23.67
N ARG A 342 -15.81 2.23 23.42
CA ARG A 342 -16.43 0.90 23.59
C ARG A 342 -15.77 -0.17 22.72
N CYS A 343 -15.37 0.21 21.51
CA CYS A 343 -14.66 -0.69 20.61
C CYS A 343 -13.18 -0.89 20.94
N LEU A 344 -12.62 -0.10 21.86
CA LEU A 344 -11.26 -0.23 22.38
C LEU A 344 -11.27 -0.92 23.75
N GLN A 345 -12.39 -0.89 24.48
CA GLN A 345 -12.50 -1.43 25.84
C GLN A 345 -13.01 -2.87 25.90
N GLU A 346 -13.69 -3.37 24.85
CA GLU A 346 -14.02 -4.81 24.72
C GLU A 346 -12.77 -5.68 24.38
N ASP A 347 -11.58 -5.23 24.81
CA ASP A 347 -10.27 -5.75 24.46
C ASP A 347 -9.88 -6.98 25.29
N GLY A 348 -9.34 -7.96 24.57
CA GLY A 348 -8.62 -9.09 25.13
C GLY A 348 -7.99 -9.99 24.06
N THR A 349 -8.73 -10.38 23.02
CA THR A 349 -8.24 -11.38 22.07
C THR A 349 -8.00 -10.76 20.69
N ALA A 350 -6.83 -10.15 20.54
CA ALA A 350 -6.20 -10.09 19.22
C ALA A 350 -6.11 -11.54 18.71
N VAL A 351 -6.82 -11.82 17.62
CA VAL A 351 -6.86 -13.18 17.08
C VAL A 351 -5.60 -13.42 16.26
N ASN A 352 -4.82 -14.42 16.65
CA ASN A 352 -3.69 -14.88 15.86
C ASN A 352 -4.17 -15.87 14.79
N LEU A 353 -4.24 -15.40 13.54
CA LEU A 353 -4.60 -16.24 12.38
C LEU A 353 -3.61 -17.36 12.08
N GLY A 354 -2.47 -17.43 12.77
CA GLY A 354 -1.57 -18.58 12.74
C GLY A 354 -2.10 -19.80 13.48
N ASN A 355 -3.15 -19.67 14.31
CA ASN A 355 -3.72 -20.78 15.05
C ASN A 355 -4.86 -21.47 14.28
N VAL A 356 -4.56 -22.65 13.73
CA VAL A 356 -5.50 -23.49 12.97
C VAL A 356 -6.67 -24.00 13.81
N SER A 357 -6.54 -24.08 15.15
CA SER A 357 -7.66 -24.52 16.02
C SER A 357 -8.85 -23.56 15.91
N LEU A 358 -8.57 -22.26 15.81
CA LEU A 358 -9.59 -21.24 15.65
C LEU A 358 -10.36 -21.38 14.33
N LEU A 359 -9.70 -21.82 13.25
CA LEU A 359 -10.37 -22.04 11.96
C LEU A 359 -11.43 -23.13 12.06
N ARG A 360 -11.14 -24.18 12.85
CA ARG A 360 -12.07 -25.26 13.14
C ARG A 360 -13.16 -24.83 14.12
N GLU A 361 -12.81 -24.10 15.16
CA GLU A 361 -13.75 -23.59 16.18
C GLU A 361 -14.76 -22.59 15.60
N LEU A 362 -14.34 -21.74 14.66
CA LEU A 362 -15.24 -20.82 13.95
C LEU A 362 -16.16 -21.54 12.94
N GLY A 363 -16.10 -22.87 12.84
CA GLY A 363 -16.86 -23.64 11.85
C GLY A 363 -16.48 -23.31 10.40
N VAL A 364 -15.34 -22.64 10.20
CA VAL A 364 -14.83 -22.23 8.90
C VAL A 364 -14.10 -23.44 8.28
N GLU A 365 -14.81 -24.54 8.08
CA GLU A 365 -14.54 -25.41 6.93
C GLU A 365 -15.06 -24.71 5.67
N ALA A 366 -14.61 -23.48 5.42
CA ALA A 366 -15.06 -22.71 4.28
C ALA A 366 -14.53 -23.38 3.01
N ARG A 367 -15.40 -24.16 2.37
CA ARG A 367 -15.26 -24.51 0.96
C ARG A 367 -15.49 -23.21 0.18
N LEU A 368 -14.43 -22.43 -0.03
CA LEU A 368 -14.49 -21.44 -1.10
C LEU A 368 -14.80 -22.20 -2.40
N PRO A 369 -15.79 -21.75 -3.18
CA PRO A 369 -16.03 -22.32 -4.49
C PRO A 369 -14.76 -22.15 -5.32
N VAL A 370 -14.35 -23.23 -5.98
CA VAL A 370 -13.20 -23.20 -6.89
C VAL A 370 -13.47 -22.11 -7.93
N PRO A 371 -12.59 -21.11 -8.06
CA PRO A 371 -12.82 -20.02 -9.00
C PRO A 371 -12.94 -20.54 -10.43
N THR A 372 -13.83 -19.94 -11.22
CA THR A 372 -14.03 -20.30 -12.61
C THR A 372 -12.70 -20.27 -13.38
N GLY A 373 -12.35 -21.38 -14.04
CA GLY A 373 -11.12 -21.53 -14.80
C GLY A 373 -9.87 -21.89 -13.98
N LEU A 374 -10.00 -22.31 -12.73
CA LEU A 374 -8.96 -23.02 -11.96
C LEU A 374 -9.41 -24.45 -11.69
N SER A 375 -8.48 -25.42 -11.72
CA SER A 375 -8.82 -26.79 -11.30
C SER A 375 -8.89 -26.87 -9.77
N THR A 376 -9.76 -27.75 -9.25
CA THR A 376 -9.88 -28.02 -7.81
C THR A 376 -8.52 -28.38 -7.21
N GLU A 377 -7.77 -29.26 -7.87
CA GLU A 377 -6.43 -29.67 -7.41
C GLU A 377 -5.46 -28.49 -7.29
N THR A 378 -5.44 -27.61 -8.29
CA THR A 378 -4.59 -26.41 -8.28
C THR A 378 -4.96 -25.46 -7.15
N TRP A 379 -6.26 -25.24 -6.97
CA TRP A 379 -6.79 -24.42 -5.90
C TRP A 379 -6.42 -24.99 -4.53
N LEU A 380 -6.61 -26.30 -4.32
CA LEU A 380 -6.26 -27.00 -3.08
C LEU A 380 -4.75 -27.01 -2.83
N LYS A 381 -3.90 -27.19 -3.85
CA LYS A 381 -2.44 -27.21 -3.70
C LYS A 381 -1.87 -25.88 -3.22
N GLU A 382 -2.34 -24.77 -3.79
CA GLU A 382 -1.95 -23.42 -3.34
C GLU A 382 -2.53 -23.12 -1.95
N ARG A 383 -3.75 -23.59 -1.69
CA ARG A 383 -4.42 -23.51 -0.39
C ARG A 383 -3.66 -24.25 0.71
N ASP A 384 -3.21 -25.47 0.44
CA ASP A 384 -2.66 -26.41 1.42
C ASP A 384 -1.13 -26.31 1.56
N SER A 385 -0.47 -25.42 0.79
CA SER A 385 0.94 -25.03 0.95
C SER A 385 1.28 -24.49 2.36
N GLU A 386 0.24 -24.20 3.15
CA GLU A 386 0.25 -23.93 4.59
C GLU A 386 0.93 -25.04 5.41
N SER A 387 0.87 -26.29 4.95
CA SER A 387 1.48 -27.46 5.61
C SER A 387 3.01 -27.44 5.56
N ALA A 388 3.60 -26.98 4.45
CA ALA A 388 5.05 -26.98 4.25
C ALA A 388 5.76 -25.82 4.99
N VAL A 389 5.06 -24.73 5.27
CA VAL A 389 5.60 -23.61 6.08
C VAL A 389 5.53 -23.92 7.59
N ARG A 390 4.64 -24.84 7.99
CA ARG A 390 4.45 -25.34 9.36
C ARG A 390 5.74 -25.87 9.99
N GLU A 391 6.56 -26.60 9.22
CA GLU A 391 7.86 -27.13 9.69
C GLU A 391 8.92 -26.03 9.89
N ARG A 392 8.91 -24.98 9.08
CA ARG A 392 9.89 -23.88 9.19
C ARG A 392 9.57 -22.89 10.30
N PHE A 393 8.28 -22.65 10.58
CA PHE A 393 7.86 -21.69 11.60
C PHE A 393 8.07 -22.21 13.02
N LEU A 394 7.81 -23.49 13.27
CA LEU A 394 8.12 -24.12 14.57
C LEU A 394 9.65 -24.15 14.83
N TYR A 395 10.45 -24.32 13.79
CA TYR A 395 11.92 -24.30 13.90
C TYR A 395 12.51 -22.91 14.22
N ALA A 396 11.86 -21.84 13.76
CA ALA A 396 12.34 -20.47 13.98
C ALA A 396 12.00 -19.91 15.38
N HIS A 397 11.04 -20.52 16.10
CA HIS A 397 10.64 -20.09 17.45
C HIS A 397 10.97 -21.10 18.55
N GLY A 398 11.44 -22.30 18.21
CA GLY A 398 12.00 -23.28 19.15
C GLY A 398 13.43 -22.99 19.66
N ARG A 399 13.99 -21.79 19.40
CA ARG A 399 15.29 -21.35 19.93
C ARG A 399 15.20 -20.14 20.87
N VAL A 400 14.07 -19.96 21.55
CA VAL A 400 14.11 -19.26 22.83
C VAL A 400 14.65 -20.28 23.83
N LYS A 401 15.94 -20.18 24.15
CA LYS A 401 16.55 -20.96 25.23
C LYS A 401 15.71 -20.76 26.50
N ALA A 402 15.38 -21.88 27.14
CA ALA A 402 14.89 -21.92 28.51
C ALA A 402 15.86 -21.22 29.46
#